data_AF-A0AAD7A6G1-F1
#
_entry.id   AF-A0AAD7A6G1-F1
#
_cell.length_a   1.000
_cell.length_b   1.000
_cell.length_c   1.000
_cell.angle_alpha   90.00
_cell.angle_beta   90.00
_cell.angle_gamma   90.00
#
_symmetry.space_group_name_H-M   'P 1'
#
loop_
_entity.id
_entity.type
_entity.pdbx_description
1 polymer ?
#
loop_
_entity_poly.entity_id
_entity_poly.type
_entity_poly.pdbx_seq_one_letter_code
_entity_poly.pdbx_strand_id
1 'polypeptide(L)' 'MGMTMDNATSNDTQLEALGASDVTSISPENRVRCFAHTLNLSAKALLKPF' A
#
# COMPACT_ATOMS: atom_id res chain seq x y z
N MET A 1 15.04 4.60 2.43
CA MET A 1 14.20 3.99 3.48
C MET A 1 12.80 3.81 2.91
N GLY A 2 12.24 2.59 2.94
CA GLY A 2 10.92 2.31 2.37
C GLY A 2 9.80 2.60 3.36
N MET A 3 8.67 3.12 2.88
CA MET A 3 7.49 3.35 3.73
C MET A 3 6.54 2.16 3.64
N THR A 4 6.24 1.53 4.77
CA THR A 4 5.28 0.43 4.84
C THR A 4 3.88 0.97 5.11
N MET A 5 2.94 0.72 4.20
CA MET A 5 1.54 1.12 4.33
C MET A 5 0.62 -0.10 4.22
N ASP A 6 -0.55 -0.05 4.84
CA ASP A 6 -1.56 -1.08 4.66
C ASP A 6 -2.14 -1.05 3.24
N ASN A 7 -2.84 -2.12 2.84
CA ASN A 7 -3.24 -2.32 1.45
C ASN A 7 -4.60 -1.67 1.13
N ALA A 8 -4.91 -0.55 1.77
CA ALA A 8 -6.11 0.24 1.54
C ALA A 8 -5.91 1.21 0.37
N THR A 9 -6.94 1.38 -0.47
CA THR A 9 -6.92 2.28 -1.62
C THR A 9 -6.75 3.75 -1.23
N SER A 10 -7.17 4.14 -0.02
CA SER A 10 -6.92 5.49 0.51
C SER A 10 -5.42 5.83 0.59
N ASN A 11 -4.55 4.82 0.77
CA ASN A 11 -3.11 5.03 0.82
C ASN A 11 -2.51 5.22 -0.57
N ASP A 12 -3.20 4.78 -1.62
CA ASP A 12 -2.81 5.06 -3.00
C ASP A 12 -3.02 6.55 -3.30
N THR A 13 -4.19 7.08 -2.93
CA THR A 13 -4.50 8.52 -3.06
C THR A 13 -3.58 9.39 -2.22
N GLN A 14 -3.26 8.96 -0.98
CA GLN A 14 -2.29 9.65 -0.14
C GLN A 14 -0.90 9.70 -0.78
N LEU A 15 -0.44 8.59 -1.35
CA LEU A 15 0.87 8.51 -1.99
C LEU A 15 0.95 9.37 -3.26
N GLU A 16 -0.13 9.43 -4.05
CA GLU A 16 -0.21 10.33 -5.21
C GLU A 16 -0.16 11.80 -4.80
N ALA A 17 -0.90 12.18 -3.76
CA ALA A 17 -0.89 13.54 -3.22
C ALA A 17 0.49 13.92 -2.62
N LEU A 18 1.15 12.98 -1.95
CA LEU A 18 2.47 13.20 -1.36
C LEU A 18 3.60 13.17 -2.41
N GLY A 19 3.50 12.34 -3.44
CA GLY A 19 4.46 12.32 -4.55
C GLY A 19 4.39 13.57 -5.44
N ALA A 20 3.24 14.23 -5.48
CA ALA A 20 3.09 15.55 -6.12
C ALA A 20 3.65 16.71 -5.28
N SER A 21 3.96 16.48 -4.00
CA SER A 21 4.66 17.44 -3.15
C SER A 21 6.17 17.24 -3.30
N ASP A 22 6.96 18.32 -3.26
CA ASP A 22 8.43 18.35 -3.44
C ASP A 22 9.24 17.55 -2.38
N VAL A 23 8.57 16.68 -1.61
CA VAL A 23 9.17 15.77 -0.64
C VAL A 23 9.86 14.64 -1.39
N THR A 24 11.11 14.88 -1.79
CA THR A 24 11.98 14.02 -2.64
C THR A 24 12.15 12.58 -2.14
N SER A 25 11.71 12.26 -0.92
CA SER A 25 11.82 10.92 -0.31
C SER A 25 10.55 10.06 -0.48
N ILE A 26 9.43 10.65 -0.88
CA ILE A 26 8.13 9.97 -0.96
C ILE A 26 7.79 9.76 -2.42
N SER A 27 8.27 8.65 -2.96
CA SER A 27 7.97 8.24 -4.33
C SER A 27 7.20 6.92 -4.33
N PRO A 28 6.29 6.69 -5.30
CA PRO A 28 5.52 5.46 -5.38
C PRO A 28 6.37 4.18 -5.38
N GLU A 29 7.55 4.24 -6.01
CA GLU A 29 8.52 3.16 -6.05
C GLU A 29 9.13 2.79 -4.68
N ASN A 30 9.08 3.69 -3.70
CA ASN A 30 9.57 3.44 -2.34
C ASN A 30 8.49 2.87 -1.40
N ARG A 31 7.27 2.63 -1.90
CA ARG A 31 6.17 2.07 -1.11
C ARG A 31 6.28 0.56 -1.00
N VAL A 32 6.23 0.07 0.24
CA VAL A 32 6.09 -1.35 0.57
C VAL A 32 4.68 -1.60 1.08
N ARG A 33 4.01 -2.63 0.55
CA ARG A 33 2.69 -3.07 1.04
C ARG A 33 2.86 -3.93 2.28
N CYS A 34 1.96 -3.78 3.25
CA CYS A 34 1.98 -4.57 4.48
C CYS A 34 1.79 -6.07 4.20
N PHE A 35 2.81 -6.87 4.51
CA PHE A 35 2.85 -8.32 4.29
C PHE A 35 1.68 -9.06 4.96
N ALA A 36 1.38 -8.76 6.22
CA ALA A 36 0.29 -9.39 6.96
C ALA A 36 -1.09 -9.07 6.32
N HIS A 37 -1.26 -7.86 5.78
CA HIS A 37 -2.48 -7.47 5.10
C HIS A 37 -2.62 -8.20 3.77
N THR A 38 -1.53 -8.37 3.01
CA THR A 38 -1.51 -9.18 1.80
C THR A 38 -1.91 -10.63 2.09
N LEU A 39 -1.35 -11.26 3.14
CA LEU A 39 -1.73 -12.63 3.52
C LEU A 39 -3.22 -12.74 3.89
N ASN A 40 -3.75 -11.78 4.64
CA ASN A 40 -5.17 -11.76 5.00
C ASN A 40 -6.09 -11.61 3.77
N LEU A 41 -5.72 -10.76 2.81
CA LEU A 41 -6.44 -10.61 1.54
C LEU A 41 -6.37 -11.89 0.70
N SER A 42 -5.20 -12.51 0.57
CA SER A 42 -5.03 -13.78 -0.14
C SER A 42 -5.85 -14.90 0.49
N ALA A 43 -5.84 -15.03 1.82
CA ALA A 43 -6.65 -16.01 2.52
C ALA A 43 -8.15 -15.77 2.29
N LYS A 44 -8.62 -14.53 2.37
CA LYS A 44 -10.03 -14.19 2.06
C LYS A 44 -10.41 -14.50 0.62
N ALA A 45 -9.53 -14.24 -0.35
CA ALA A 45 -9.79 -14.51 -1.76
C ALA A 45 -9.83 -16.02 -2.08
N LEU A 46 -8.99 -16.82 -1.41
CA LEU A 46 -8.88 -18.26 -1.66
C LEU A 46 -9.87 -19.10 -0.85
N LEU A 47 -10.16 -18.68 0.39
CA LEU A 47 -10.98 -19.46 1.33
C LEU A 47 -12.44 -19.03 1.37
N LYS A 48 -12.80 -17.90 0.74
CA LYS A 48 -14.18 -17.46 0.65
C LYS A 48 -14.74 -17.68 -0.76
N PRO A 49 -15.54 -18.74 -1.00
CA PRO A 49 -16.35 -18.81 -2.19
C PRO A 49 -17.56 -17.88 -1.98
N PHE A 50 -17.37 -16.59 -2.27
CA PHE A 50 -18.39 -15.53 -2.23
C PHE A 50 -18.84 -15.09 -0.81
#